data_AF-A0A976III5-F1
#
_entry.id   AF-A0A976III5-F1
#
_cell.length_a   1.000
_cell.length_b   1.000
_cell.length_c   1.000
_cell.angle_alpha   90.00
_cell.angle_beta   90.00
_cell.angle_gamma   90.00
#
_symmetry.space_group_name_H-M   'P 1'
#
loop_
_entity.id
_entity.type
_entity.pdbx_description
1 polymer ?
#
loop_
_entity_poly.entity_id
_entity_poly.type
_entity_poly.pdbx_seq_one_letter_code
_entity_poly.pdbx_strand_id
1 'polypeptide(L)'
;MAKPLCPLLAQSRALIDSLGYFDTDYSQPESQKKVLAQIVDEMATFSPPQDEYLAYLPPYSPTFSGKSRLQSEFKRVAARVPLDAIDFNRYQVKEPTGKHAQSLEAWMRAVEQLRVAVENQSNRVINLELQQGYGTKLAETRATLLDGINAQYGHAVKTANAVSEKINLARQQEQTRNAAKLQTYQSRYYELLDKNAAIKRACAVEQGRLQKKSKTA
;
A
#
# COMPACT_ATOMS: atom_id res chain seq x y z
N MET A 1 -2.16 -1.71 -21.34
CA MET A 1 -1.78 -1.07 -20.06
C MET A 1 -3.01 -0.35 -19.53
N ALA A 2 -3.43 -0.61 -18.29
CA ALA A 2 -4.52 0.15 -17.67
C ALA A 2 -4.12 1.63 -17.61
N LYS A 3 -5.03 2.54 -17.97
CA LYS A 3 -4.79 3.99 -17.85
C LYS A 3 -4.51 4.32 -16.38
N PRO A 4 -3.52 5.17 -16.06
CA PRO A 4 -3.33 5.61 -14.69
C PRO A 4 -4.61 6.29 -14.20
N LEU A 5 -5.06 5.95 -12.99
CA LEU A 5 -6.27 6.55 -12.40
C LEU A 5 -6.14 8.07 -12.22
N CYS A 6 -4.91 8.56 -12.04
CA CYS A 6 -4.66 9.99 -11.91
C CYS A 6 -4.42 10.63 -13.29
N PRO A 7 -5.28 11.56 -13.74
CA PRO A 7 -5.13 12.23 -15.03
C PRO A 7 -3.87 13.11 -15.09
N LEU A 8 -3.41 13.64 -13.95
CA LEU A 8 -2.20 14.47 -13.87
C LEU A 8 -0.94 13.67 -14.25
N LEU A 9 -0.84 12.41 -13.80
CA LEU A 9 0.27 11.53 -14.16
C LEU A 9 0.24 11.09 -15.63
N ALA A 10 -0.92 11.10 -16.29
CA ALA A 10 -1.03 10.79 -17.71
C ALA A 10 -0.50 11.94 -18.59
N GLN A 11 -0.80 13.18 -18.20
CA GLN A 11 -0.42 14.38 -18.95
C GLN A 11 1.07 14.71 -18.81
N SER A 12 1.63 14.56 -17.61
CA SER A 12 3.05 14.88 -17.33
C SER A 12 4.01 13.72 -17.58
N ARG A 13 3.54 12.53 -17.96
CA ARG A 13 4.41 11.35 -18.12
C ARG A 13 5.57 11.55 -19.08
N ALA A 14 5.37 12.33 -20.14
CA ALA A 14 6.42 12.62 -21.11
C ALA A 14 7.47 13.64 -20.61
N LEU A 15 7.14 14.38 -19.55
CA LEU A 15 7.99 15.42 -18.95
C LEU A 15 8.82 14.90 -17.77
N ILE A 16 8.45 13.76 -17.20
CA ILE A 16 9.12 13.17 -16.04
C ILE A 16 10.08 12.08 -16.53
N ASP A 17 11.36 12.43 -16.67
CA ASP A 17 12.45 11.48 -16.91
C ASP A 17 13.30 11.34 -15.65
N SER A 18 13.56 10.10 -15.23
CA SER A 18 14.40 9.78 -14.08
C SER A 18 15.01 8.39 -14.26
N LEU A 19 16.33 8.28 -14.23
CA LEU A 19 17.06 7.04 -14.54
C LEU A 19 17.43 6.29 -13.26
N GLY A 20 16.44 5.75 -12.54
CA GLY A 20 16.66 5.13 -11.22
C GLY A 20 17.72 3.99 -11.13
N TYR A 21 18.05 3.30 -12.22
CA TYR A 21 19.14 2.30 -12.24
C TYR A 21 20.53 2.92 -12.43
N PHE A 22 20.62 4.18 -12.88
CA PHE A 22 21.86 4.90 -13.15
C PHE A 22 22.12 6.01 -12.11
N ASP A 23 21.07 6.73 -11.71
CA ASP A 23 21.11 7.82 -10.73
C ASP A 23 21.18 7.28 -9.30
N THR A 24 22.34 6.74 -8.90
CA THR A 24 22.54 6.12 -7.58
C THR A 24 22.68 7.14 -6.44
N ASP A 25 22.81 8.43 -6.74
CA ASP A 25 23.06 9.48 -5.75
C ASP A 25 21.90 9.67 -4.76
N TYR A 26 20.67 9.31 -5.18
CA TYR A 26 19.50 9.29 -4.32
C TYR A 26 19.51 8.12 -3.32
N SER A 27 20.31 7.08 -3.52
CA SER A 27 20.43 5.98 -2.57
C SER A 27 21.11 6.40 -1.26
N GLN A 28 21.81 7.54 -1.25
CA GLN A 28 22.46 8.06 -0.05
C GLN A 28 21.44 8.69 0.92
N PRO A 29 21.46 8.32 2.22
CA PRO A 29 20.49 8.84 3.19
C PRO A 29 20.46 10.37 3.31
N GLU A 30 21.61 11.02 3.16
CA GLU A 30 21.72 12.49 3.19
C GLU A 30 20.98 13.16 2.03
N SER A 31 21.09 12.60 0.82
CA SER A 31 20.35 13.07 -0.36
C SER A 31 18.84 12.91 -0.17
N GLN A 32 18.40 11.75 0.36
CA GLN A 32 16.98 11.50 0.64
C GLN A 32 16.40 12.50 1.63
N LYS A 33 17.11 12.77 2.74
CA LYS A 33 16.68 13.76 3.73
C LYS A 33 16.51 15.14 3.12
N LYS A 34 17.44 15.58 2.27
CA LYS A 34 17.36 16.88 1.59
C LYS A 34 16.16 16.97 0.66
N VAL A 35 15.95 15.93 -0.16
CA VAL A 35 14.81 15.87 -1.08
C VAL A 35 13.49 15.85 -0.30
N LEU A 36 13.39 15.07 0.77
CA LEU A 36 12.20 15.02 1.61
C LEU A 36 11.92 16.37 2.28
N ALA A 37 12.94 17.07 2.77
CA ALA A 37 12.78 18.41 3.33
C ALA A 37 12.20 19.39 2.29
N GLN A 38 12.74 19.39 1.07
CA GLN A 38 12.22 20.22 -0.02
C GLN A 38 10.78 19.87 -0.39
N ILE A 39 10.43 18.58 -0.42
CA ILE A 39 9.03 18.15 -0.65
C ILE A 39 8.12 18.70 0.45
N VAL A 40 8.55 18.65 1.72
CA VAL A 40 7.76 19.17 2.84
C VAL A 40 7.58 20.69 2.75
N ASP A 41 8.62 21.43 2.39
CA ASP A 41 8.54 22.89 2.21
C ASP A 41 7.56 23.28 1.09
N GLU A 42 7.61 22.56 -0.04
CA GLU A 42 6.65 22.74 -1.14
C GLU A 42 5.23 22.35 -0.73
N MET A 43 5.07 21.25 0.01
CA MET A 43 3.77 20.83 0.55
C MET A 43 3.18 21.84 1.53
N ALA A 44 4.01 22.55 2.29
CA ALA A 44 3.55 23.60 3.20
C ALA A 44 3.02 24.83 2.45
N THR A 45 3.53 25.07 1.24
CA THR A 45 3.13 26.21 0.39
C THR A 45 1.97 25.83 -0.54
N PHE A 46 1.83 24.55 -0.89
CA PHE A 46 0.85 24.07 -1.83
C PHE A 46 -0.59 24.16 -1.31
N SER A 47 -1.44 24.88 -2.03
CA SER A 47 -2.88 24.95 -1.79
C SER A 47 -3.62 24.27 -2.95
N PRO A 48 -4.10 23.01 -2.78
CA PRO A 48 -4.78 22.30 -3.85
C PRO A 48 -6.12 22.96 -4.22
N PRO A 49 -6.50 22.98 -5.52
CA PRO A 49 -7.85 23.37 -5.93
C PRO A 49 -8.90 22.48 -5.27
N GLN A 50 -9.90 23.09 -4.63
CA GLN A 50 -10.89 22.37 -3.80
C GLN A 50 -11.72 21.35 -4.57
N ASP A 51 -12.05 21.63 -5.83
CA ASP A 51 -13.03 20.83 -6.58
C ASP A 51 -12.41 19.74 -7.48
N GLU A 52 -11.19 19.95 -7.99
CA GLU A 52 -10.61 19.08 -9.02
C GLU A 52 -9.53 18.14 -8.51
N TYR A 53 -8.84 18.50 -7.42
CA TYR A 53 -7.63 17.79 -6.99
C TYR A 53 -7.87 16.31 -6.66
N LEU A 54 -9.06 15.97 -6.13
CA LEU A 54 -9.45 14.60 -5.78
C LEU A 54 -10.55 14.03 -6.67
N ALA A 55 -10.97 14.75 -7.72
CA ALA A 55 -12.12 14.37 -8.56
C ALA A 55 -11.93 13.03 -9.30
N TYR A 56 -10.68 12.62 -9.54
CA TYR A 56 -10.36 11.34 -10.18
C TYR A 56 -10.48 10.13 -9.24
N LEU A 57 -10.48 10.37 -7.92
CA LEU A 57 -10.71 9.31 -6.95
C LEU A 57 -12.22 9.02 -6.89
N PRO A 58 -12.64 7.76 -7.05
CA PRO A 58 -14.04 7.43 -6.88
C PRO A 58 -14.48 7.76 -5.45
N PRO A 59 -15.66 8.38 -5.24
CA PRO A 59 -16.17 8.61 -3.90
C PRO A 59 -16.39 7.26 -3.22
N TYR A 60 -15.63 6.99 -2.16
CA TYR A 60 -15.78 5.77 -1.38
C TYR A 60 -16.68 6.04 -0.18
N SER A 61 -17.89 5.48 -0.22
CA SER A 61 -18.73 5.32 0.96
C SER A 61 -18.97 3.82 1.15
N PRO A 62 -18.57 3.23 2.29
CA PRO A 62 -18.73 1.81 2.54
C PRO A 62 -20.21 1.45 2.50
N THR A 63 -20.62 0.82 1.41
CA THR A 63 -22.02 0.46 1.17
C THR A 63 -22.23 -0.98 1.61
N PHE A 64 -22.79 -1.18 2.79
CA PHE A 64 -23.11 -2.52 3.33
C PHE A 64 -24.48 -3.01 2.85
N SER A 65 -24.83 -2.79 1.58
CA SER A 65 -26.13 -3.18 1.01
C SER A 65 -26.40 -4.66 1.23
N GLY A 66 -27.61 -4.99 1.70
CA GLY A 66 -28.02 -6.36 2.03
C GLY A 66 -27.47 -6.92 3.35
N LYS A 67 -26.62 -6.18 4.07
CA LYS A 67 -26.02 -6.62 5.35
C LYS A 67 -26.40 -5.70 6.50
N SER A 68 -27.64 -5.82 6.97
CA SER A 68 -28.20 -5.01 8.06
C SER A 68 -27.33 -4.98 9.33
N ARG A 69 -26.70 -6.11 9.68
CA ARG A 69 -25.76 -6.19 10.81
C ARG A 69 -24.56 -5.26 10.60
N LEU A 70 -23.90 -5.33 9.45
CA LEU A 70 -22.74 -4.47 9.15
C LEU A 70 -23.11 -2.99 9.11
N GLN A 71 -24.31 -2.65 8.62
CA GLN A 71 -24.80 -1.26 8.67
C GLN A 71 -24.96 -0.76 10.10
N SER A 72 -25.51 -1.61 10.98
CA SER A 72 -25.70 -1.27 12.40
C SER A 72 -24.37 -1.14 13.13
N GLU A 73 -23.42 -2.05 12.86
CA GLU A 73 -22.06 -2.00 13.39
C GLU A 73 -21.32 -0.74 12.93
N PHE A 74 -21.45 -0.38 11.64
CA PHE A 74 -20.86 0.84 11.09
C PHE A 74 -21.41 2.09 11.76
N LYS A 75 -22.72 2.15 12.02
CA LYS A 75 -23.34 3.24 12.80
C LYS A 75 -22.81 3.29 14.23
N ARG A 76 -22.65 2.14 14.90
CA ARG A 76 -22.09 2.07 16.26
C ARG A 76 -20.65 2.62 16.30
N VAL A 77 -19.80 2.17 15.38
CA VAL A 77 -18.40 2.61 15.27
C VAL A 77 -18.34 4.10 14.95
N ALA A 78 -19.18 4.59 14.03
CA ALA A 78 -19.29 6.03 13.73
C ALA A 78 -19.70 6.84 14.96
N ALA A 79 -20.56 6.28 15.82
CA ALA A 79 -20.95 6.86 17.10
C ALA A 79 -19.91 6.65 18.23
N ARG A 80 -18.77 6.00 17.95
CA ARG A 80 -17.71 5.65 18.92
C ARG A 80 -18.22 4.87 20.13
N VAL A 81 -19.29 4.10 19.97
CA VAL A 81 -19.81 3.25 21.05
C VAL A 81 -19.00 1.95 21.09
N PRO A 82 -18.39 1.60 22.25
CA PRO A 82 -17.64 0.35 22.39
C PRO A 82 -18.57 -0.85 22.21
N LEU A 83 -18.01 -1.96 21.76
CA LEU A 83 -18.74 -3.22 21.65
C LEU A 83 -18.96 -3.81 23.05
N ASP A 84 -20.19 -4.22 23.35
CA ASP A 84 -20.47 -4.94 24.59
C ASP A 84 -19.70 -6.26 24.61
N ALA A 85 -19.05 -6.56 25.75
CA ALA A 85 -18.38 -7.82 25.94
C ALA A 85 -19.36 -8.98 25.84
N ILE A 86 -18.90 -10.12 25.33
CA ILE A 86 -19.71 -11.34 25.31
C ILE A 86 -20.06 -11.70 26.75
N ASP A 87 -21.35 -11.76 27.06
CA ASP A 87 -21.82 -12.15 28.39
C ASP A 87 -21.68 -13.66 28.60
N PHE A 88 -20.62 -14.05 29.29
CA PHE A 88 -20.37 -15.43 29.68
C PHE A 88 -21.25 -15.89 30.86
N ASN A 89 -21.88 -14.97 31.60
CA ASN A 89 -22.76 -15.34 32.72
C ASN A 89 -24.03 -16.05 32.24
N ARG A 90 -24.47 -15.77 31.01
CA ARG A 90 -25.64 -16.41 30.39
C ARG A 90 -25.52 -17.94 30.31
N TYR A 91 -24.31 -18.47 30.19
CA TYR A 91 -24.05 -19.90 30.05
C TYR A 91 -23.68 -20.57 31.38
N GLN A 92 -23.55 -19.79 32.46
CA GLN A 92 -23.27 -20.32 33.78
C GLN A 92 -24.58 -20.57 34.50
N VAL A 93 -24.88 -21.84 34.77
CA VAL A 93 -25.98 -22.20 35.69
C VAL A 93 -25.48 -21.92 37.10
N LYS A 94 -26.08 -20.94 37.78
CA LYS A 94 -25.77 -20.59 39.18
C LYS A 94 -26.99 -20.85 40.04
N GLU A 95 -26.77 -21.42 41.21
CA GLU A 95 -27.81 -21.59 42.22
C GLU A 95 -28.24 -20.21 42.76
N PRO A 96 -29.56 -19.94 42.90
CA PRO A 96 -30.02 -18.71 43.54
C PRO A 96 -29.54 -18.66 44.99
N THR A 97 -28.82 -17.59 45.37
CA THR A 97 -28.29 -17.39 46.73
C THR A 97 -28.90 -16.16 47.42
N GLY A 98 -28.81 -16.09 48.75
CA GLY A 98 -29.28 -14.95 49.55
C GLY A 98 -30.78 -14.68 49.39
N LYS A 99 -31.16 -13.42 49.11
CA LYS A 99 -32.58 -13.01 48.93
C LYS A 99 -33.25 -13.71 47.75
N HIS A 100 -32.50 -14.13 46.74
CA HIS A 100 -33.03 -14.86 45.59
C HIS A 100 -33.33 -16.33 45.91
N ALA A 101 -32.69 -16.92 46.93
CA ALA A 101 -33.00 -18.28 47.37
C ALA A 101 -34.40 -18.42 47.99
N GLN A 102 -34.99 -17.31 48.46
CA GLN A 102 -36.36 -17.29 49.00
C GLN A 102 -37.41 -16.97 47.93
N SER A 103 -37.01 -16.64 46.70
CA SER A 103 -37.91 -16.29 45.60
C SER A 103 -38.18 -17.48 44.70
N LEU A 104 -39.45 -17.89 44.60
CA LEU A 104 -39.87 -18.97 43.71
C LEU A 104 -39.51 -18.69 42.24
N GLU A 105 -39.66 -17.44 41.78
CA GLU A 105 -39.35 -17.05 40.40
C GLU A 105 -37.86 -17.22 40.06
N ALA A 106 -36.96 -16.95 41.01
CA ALA A 106 -35.52 -17.10 40.80
C ALA A 106 -35.15 -18.58 40.64
N TRP A 107 -35.75 -19.47 41.44
CA TRP A 107 -35.60 -20.92 41.28
C TRP A 107 -36.18 -21.43 39.96
N MET A 108 -37.35 -20.94 39.54
CA MET A 108 -37.93 -21.31 38.24
C MET A 108 -37.02 -20.93 37.07
N ARG A 109 -36.44 -19.72 37.09
CA ARG A 109 -35.47 -19.28 36.06
C ARG A 109 -34.19 -20.11 36.08
N ALA A 110 -33.67 -20.45 37.26
CA ALA A 110 -32.48 -21.30 37.38
C ALA A 110 -32.72 -22.72 36.85
N VAL A 111 -33.89 -23.30 37.12
CA VAL A 111 -34.30 -24.60 36.57
C VAL A 111 -34.41 -24.56 35.05
N GLU A 112 -35.00 -23.50 34.50
CA GLU A 112 -35.10 -23.35 33.04
C GLU A 112 -33.72 -23.21 32.37
N GLN A 113 -32.82 -22.43 32.97
CA GLN A 113 -31.42 -22.34 32.52
C GLN A 113 -30.70 -23.69 32.61
N LEU A 114 -30.93 -24.46 33.67
CA LEU A 114 -30.36 -25.80 33.82
C LEU A 114 -30.87 -26.75 32.75
N ARG A 115 -32.18 -26.72 32.42
CA ARG A 115 -32.74 -27.52 31.32
C ARG A 115 -32.05 -27.20 29.99
N VAL A 116 -31.90 -25.92 29.68
CA VAL A 116 -31.16 -25.48 28.48
C VAL A 116 -29.71 -25.99 28.49
N ALA A 117 -29.03 -25.95 29.64
CA ALA A 117 -27.66 -26.43 29.77
C ALA A 117 -27.54 -27.94 29.56
N VAL A 118 -28.49 -28.74 30.08
CA VAL A 118 -28.54 -30.19 29.89
C VAL A 118 -28.75 -30.54 28.41
N GLU A 119 -29.70 -29.88 27.74
CA GLU A 119 -29.94 -30.08 26.31
C GLU A 119 -28.71 -29.70 25.46
N ASN A 120 -28.05 -28.59 25.80
CA ASN A 120 -26.82 -28.20 25.12
C ASN A 120 -25.68 -29.22 25.33
N GLN A 121 -25.57 -29.80 26.53
CA GLN A 121 -24.59 -30.85 26.81
C GLN A 121 -24.91 -32.15 26.06
N SER A 122 -26.18 -32.53 25.95
CA SER A 122 -26.64 -33.65 25.12
C SER A 122 -26.24 -33.45 23.65
N ASN A 123 -26.54 -32.27 23.08
CA ASN A 123 -26.12 -31.90 21.73
C ASN A 123 -24.60 -31.90 21.55
N ARG A 124 -23.85 -31.47 22.57
CA ARG A 124 -22.38 -31.50 22.54
C ARG A 124 -21.85 -32.92 22.46
N VAL A 125 -22.45 -33.89 23.17
CA VAL A 125 -22.05 -35.30 23.08
C VAL A 125 -22.26 -35.81 21.66
N ILE A 126 -23.43 -35.57 21.06
CA ILE A 126 -23.72 -35.97 19.66
C ILE A 126 -22.71 -35.33 18.69
N ASN A 127 -22.41 -34.04 18.86
CA ASN A 127 -21.43 -33.34 18.02
C ASN A 127 -20.02 -33.93 18.16
N LEU A 128 -19.63 -34.34 19.38
CA LEU A 128 -18.33 -34.98 19.64
C LEU A 128 -18.26 -36.38 19.03
N GLU A 129 -19.34 -37.16 19.07
CA GLU A 129 -19.43 -38.46 18.40
C GLU A 129 -19.28 -38.32 16.88
N LEU A 130 -19.98 -37.34 16.28
CA LEU A 130 -19.82 -37.01 14.86
C LEU A 130 -18.39 -36.56 14.53
N GLN A 131 -17.78 -35.74 15.39
CA GLN A 131 -16.40 -35.30 15.21
C GLN A 131 -15.42 -36.47 15.34
N GLN A 132 -15.66 -37.42 16.24
CA GLN A 132 -14.83 -38.62 16.37
C GLN A 132 -14.93 -39.51 15.13
N GLY A 133 -16.13 -39.64 14.54
CA GLY A 133 -16.35 -40.44 13.33
C GLY A 133 -15.80 -39.80 12.05
N TYR A 134 -15.97 -38.50 11.86
CA TYR A 134 -15.70 -37.83 10.58
C TYR A 134 -14.62 -36.74 10.63
N GLY A 135 -14.20 -36.31 11.81
CA GLY A 135 -13.35 -35.13 12.00
C GLY A 135 -11.97 -35.27 11.36
N THR A 136 -11.33 -36.43 11.50
CA THR A 136 -10.01 -36.71 10.87
C THR A 136 -10.11 -36.65 9.36
N LYS A 137 -11.08 -37.35 8.77
CA LYS A 137 -11.26 -37.37 7.31
C LYS A 137 -11.59 -35.98 6.75
N LEU A 138 -12.44 -35.24 7.44
CA LEU A 138 -12.78 -33.86 7.08
C LEU A 138 -11.55 -32.94 7.14
N ALA A 139 -10.71 -33.08 8.17
CA ALA A 139 -9.48 -32.32 8.31
C ALA A 139 -8.48 -32.63 7.18
N GLU A 140 -8.30 -33.91 6.83
CA GLU A 140 -7.48 -34.33 5.69
C GLU A 140 -7.97 -33.71 4.38
N THR A 141 -9.27 -33.83 4.07
CA THR A 141 -9.84 -33.26 2.84
C THR A 141 -9.67 -31.75 2.80
N ARG A 142 -9.88 -31.05 3.92
CA ARG A 142 -9.65 -29.60 4.02
C ARG A 142 -8.18 -29.26 3.81
N ALA A 143 -7.25 -30.03 4.37
CA ALA A 143 -5.82 -29.82 4.16
C ALA A 143 -5.47 -29.94 2.67
N THR A 144 -5.91 -31.01 2.00
CA THR A 144 -5.66 -31.20 0.56
C THR A 144 -6.25 -30.07 -0.30
N LEU A 145 -7.43 -29.57 0.06
CA LEU A 145 -8.04 -28.42 -0.63
C LEU A 145 -7.21 -27.15 -0.41
N LEU A 146 -6.77 -26.89 0.82
CA LEU A 146 -5.93 -25.74 1.15
C LEU A 146 -4.58 -25.81 0.44
N ASP A 147 -3.97 -26.99 0.33
CA ASP A 147 -2.73 -27.20 -0.41
C ASP A 147 -2.92 -26.87 -1.89
N GLY A 148 -4.04 -27.31 -2.49
CA GLY A 148 -4.38 -26.97 -3.88
C GLY A 148 -4.57 -25.45 -4.08
N ILE A 149 -5.30 -24.79 -3.18
CA ILE A 149 -5.48 -23.34 -3.20
C ILE A 149 -4.14 -22.61 -3.03
N ASN A 150 -3.30 -23.07 -2.11
CA ASN A 150 -1.97 -22.49 -1.87
C ASN A 150 -1.07 -22.63 -3.11
N ALA A 151 -1.10 -23.78 -3.79
CA ALA A 151 -0.38 -23.99 -5.04
C ALA A 151 -0.86 -23.04 -6.15
N GLN A 152 -2.17 -22.81 -6.27
CA GLN A 152 -2.74 -21.86 -7.23
C GLN A 152 -2.26 -20.42 -6.96
N TYR A 153 -2.33 -19.96 -5.70
CA TYR A 153 -1.83 -18.63 -5.33
C TYR A 153 -0.32 -18.52 -5.51
N GLY A 154 0.44 -19.57 -5.19
CA GLY A 154 1.88 -19.65 -5.45
C GLY A 154 2.21 -19.48 -6.93
N HIS A 155 1.43 -20.10 -7.83
CA HIS A 155 1.57 -19.90 -9.27
C HIS A 155 1.23 -18.47 -9.70
N ALA A 156 0.16 -17.89 -9.17
CA ALA A 156 -0.25 -16.52 -9.48
C ALA A 156 0.83 -15.50 -9.09
N VAL A 157 1.43 -15.66 -7.89
CA VAL A 157 2.55 -14.81 -7.43
C VAL A 157 3.76 -14.97 -8.33
N LYS A 158 4.16 -16.21 -8.67
CA LYS A 158 5.28 -16.45 -9.59
C LYS A 158 5.05 -15.78 -10.94
N THR A 159 3.84 -15.89 -11.49
CA THR A 159 3.47 -15.28 -12.76
C THR A 159 3.56 -13.75 -12.69
N ALA A 160 3.00 -13.15 -11.63
CA ALA A 160 3.07 -11.70 -11.43
C ALA A 160 4.51 -11.18 -11.27
N ASN A 161 5.34 -11.92 -10.53
CA ASN A 161 6.76 -11.61 -10.37
C ASN A 161 7.51 -11.70 -11.70
N ALA A 162 7.28 -12.75 -12.50
CA ALA A 162 7.90 -12.87 -13.83
C ALA A 162 7.52 -11.71 -14.76
N VAL A 163 6.27 -11.25 -14.70
CA VAL A 163 5.84 -10.05 -15.46
C VAL A 163 6.54 -8.79 -14.96
N SER A 164 6.65 -8.61 -13.64
CA SER A 164 7.37 -7.48 -13.02
C SER A 164 8.86 -7.48 -13.38
N GLU A 165 9.52 -8.63 -13.29
CA GLU A 165 10.93 -8.81 -13.65
C GLU A 165 11.17 -8.48 -15.13
N LYS A 166 10.30 -8.93 -16.03
CA LYS A 166 10.38 -8.57 -17.45
C LYS A 166 10.31 -7.07 -17.67
N ILE A 167 9.43 -6.36 -16.96
CA ILE A 167 9.32 -4.90 -17.02
C ILE A 167 10.59 -4.23 -16.47
N ASN A 168 11.10 -4.71 -15.33
CA ASN A 168 12.31 -4.18 -14.71
C ASN A 168 13.54 -4.37 -15.60
N LEU A 169 13.68 -5.55 -16.23
CA LEU A 169 14.75 -5.83 -17.18
C LEU A 169 14.68 -4.91 -18.40
N ALA A 170 13.50 -4.76 -18.99
CA ALA A 170 13.30 -3.85 -20.12
C ALA A 170 13.65 -2.40 -19.74
N ARG A 171 13.21 -1.95 -18.55
CA ARG A 171 13.54 -0.63 -18.02
C ARG A 171 15.04 -0.45 -17.82
N GLN A 172 15.72 -1.43 -17.23
CA GLN A 172 17.17 -1.38 -17.01
C GLN A 172 17.92 -1.24 -18.34
N GLN A 173 17.58 -2.04 -19.35
CA GLN A 173 18.20 -1.98 -20.68
C GLN A 173 18.01 -0.61 -21.34
N GLU A 174 16.80 -0.06 -21.28
CA GLU A 174 16.48 1.27 -21.82
C GLU A 174 17.30 2.36 -21.12
N GLN A 175 17.35 2.33 -19.79
CA GLN A 175 18.11 3.31 -19.01
C GLN A 175 19.62 3.22 -19.26
N THR A 176 20.20 2.01 -19.33
CA THR A 176 21.63 1.84 -19.68
C THR A 176 21.95 2.40 -21.06
N ARG A 177 21.07 2.17 -22.05
CA ARG A 177 21.25 2.72 -23.40
C ARG A 177 21.20 4.25 -23.41
N ASN A 178 20.25 4.84 -22.68
CA ASN A 178 20.09 6.29 -22.63
C ASN A 178 21.19 6.96 -21.80
N ALA A 179 21.64 6.35 -20.71
CA ALA A 179 22.75 6.83 -19.90
C ALA A 179 24.06 6.95 -20.70
N ALA A 180 24.39 5.95 -21.54
CA ALA A 180 25.56 6.02 -22.42
C ALA A 180 25.49 7.20 -23.41
N LYS A 181 24.29 7.50 -23.93
CA LYS A 181 24.08 8.68 -24.79
C LYS A 181 24.25 9.97 -24.01
N LEU A 182 23.71 10.06 -22.80
CA LEU A 182 23.84 11.24 -21.94
C LEU A 182 25.30 11.53 -21.59
N GLN A 183 26.08 10.50 -21.22
CA GLN A 183 27.52 10.63 -21.00
C GLN A 183 28.24 11.16 -22.25
N THR A 184 27.91 10.62 -23.43
CA THR A 184 28.49 11.08 -24.70
C THR A 184 28.14 12.56 -24.97
N TYR A 185 26.90 12.96 -24.74
CA TYR A 185 26.47 14.35 -24.91
C TYR A 185 27.13 15.28 -23.90
N GLN A 186 27.29 14.85 -22.66
CA GLN A 186 27.98 15.59 -21.62
C GLN A 186 29.45 15.82 -21.97
N SER A 187 30.17 14.78 -22.42
CA SER A 187 31.56 14.92 -22.88
C SER A 187 31.67 15.89 -24.05
N ARG A 188 30.79 15.76 -25.04
CA ARG A 188 30.76 16.68 -26.20
C ARG A 188 30.42 18.11 -25.79
N TYR A 189 29.54 18.29 -24.82
CA TYR A 189 29.20 19.59 -24.26
C TYR A 189 30.42 20.26 -23.63
N TYR A 190 31.16 19.56 -22.77
CA TYR A 190 32.38 20.11 -22.17
C TYR A 190 33.46 20.39 -23.22
N GLU A 191 33.65 19.51 -24.19
CA GLU A 191 34.60 19.74 -25.30
C GLU A 191 34.25 21.01 -26.08
N LEU A 192 32.97 21.24 -26.39
CA LEU A 192 32.51 22.45 -27.06
C LEU A 192 32.68 23.70 -26.19
N LEU A 193 32.45 23.59 -24.89
CA LEU A 193 32.68 24.68 -23.93
C LEU A 193 34.16 25.09 -23.94
N ASP A 194 35.06 24.11 -23.86
CA ASP A 194 36.51 24.32 -23.88
C ASP A 194 36.99 24.91 -25.20
N LYS A 195 36.48 24.39 -26.33
CA LYS A 195 36.76 24.96 -27.66
C LYS A 195 36.31 26.41 -27.77
N ASN A 196 35.09 26.72 -27.31
CA ASN A 196 34.59 28.09 -27.32
C ASN A 196 35.43 29.01 -26.42
N ALA A 197 35.87 28.54 -25.25
CA ALA A 197 36.75 29.29 -24.37
C ALA A 197 38.15 29.49 -24.99
N ALA A 198 38.70 28.49 -25.68
CA ALA A 198 39.96 28.59 -26.40
C ALA A 198 39.88 29.61 -27.56
N ILE A 199 38.80 29.57 -28.36
CA ILE A 199 38.56 30.53 -29.45
C ILE A 199 38.47 31.95 -28.90
N LYS A 200 37.67 32.17 -27.85
CA LYS A 200 37.54 33.50 -27.22
C LYS A 200 38.89 34.03 -26.73
N ARG A 201 39.73 33.18 -26.11
CA ARG A 201 41.09 33.56 -25.69
C ARG A 201 41.97 33.93 -26.89
N ALA A 202 41.97 33.12 -27.95
CA ALA A 202 42.76 33.39 -29.15
C ALA A 202 42.32 34.72 -29.83
N CYS A 203 41.01 34.96 -29.95
CA CYS A 203 40.48 36.20 -30.49
C CYS A 203 40.92 37.43 -29.67
N ALA A 204 40.89 37.34 -28.34
CA ALA A 204 41.33 38.43 -27.46
C ALA A 204 42.83 38.74 -27.63
N VAL A 205 43.67 37.71 -27.77
CA VAL A 205 45.11 37.87 -28.02
C VAL A 205 45.37 38.56 -29.37
N GLU A 206 44.71 38.11 -30.44
CA GLU A 206 44.87 38.71 -31.77
C GLU A 206 44.33 40.15 -31.83
N GLN A 207 43.20 40.44 -31.17
CA GLN A 207 42.70 41.81 -31.04
C GLN A 207 43.70 42.71 -30.30
N GLY A 208 44.28 42.23 -29.20
CA GLY A 208 45.34 42.95 -28.49
C GLY A 208 46.57 43.20 -29.37
N ARG A 209 46.95 42.24 -30.22
CA ARG A 209 48.05 42.39 -31.18
C ARG A 209 47.74 43.43 -32.25
N LEU A 210 46.51 43.43 -32.79
CA LEU A 210 46.05 44.43 -33.76
C LEU A 210 46.03 45.83 -33.17
N GLN A 211 45.51 46.00 -31.93
CA GLN A 211 45.52 47.29 -31.23
C GLN A 211 46.93 47.82 -30.96
N LYS A 212 47.90 46.94 -30.66
CA LYS A 212 49.31 47.35 -30.53
C LYS A 212 49.87 47.82 -31.87
N LYS A 213 49.63 47.09 -32.95
CA LYS A 213 50.07 47.48 -34.30
C LYS A 213 49.47 48.82 -34.74
N SER A 214 48.18 49.06 -34.50
CA SER A 214 47.52 50.32 -34.86
C SER A 214 48.00 51.54 -34.06
N LYS A 215 48.63 51.33 -32.90
CA LYS A 215 49.24 52.40 -32.09
C LYS A 215 50.69 52.70 -32.45
N THR A 216 51.32 51.81 -33.24
CA THR A 216 52.74 51.92 -33.62
C THR A 216 52.90 52.39 -35.08
N ALA A 217 51.81 52.46 -35.83
CA ALA A 217 51.68 53.12 -37.14
C ALA A 217 51.10 54.52 -36.93
#